data_AF-A0A4R3XEK6-F1
#
_entry.id   AF-A0A4R3XEK6-F1
#
_cell.length_a   1.000
_cell.length_b   1.000
_cell.length_c   1.000
_cell.angle_alpha   90.00
_cell.angle_beta   90.00
_cell.angle_gamma   90.00
#
_symmetry.space_group_name_H-M   'P 1'
#
loop_
_entity.id
_entity.type
_entity.pdbx_description
1 polymer ?
#
loop_
_entity_poly.entity_id
_entity_poly.type
_entity_poly.pdbx_seq_one_letter_code
_entity_poly.pdbx_strand_id
1 'polypeptide(L)'
;MTVAAEQYATVHKYIGAFLQAFTFRSAHRHDPLLAAIALLKRLYAEKRRTLPDRVPLTHLSQTDRRPIFEQEKPDRRLYEIATLAALRDRLRSADIWVDSSRSFRPIDEHLMTRSTFVTMKEEDRLGLGVQGDGTQ
;
A
#
# COMPACT_ATOMS: atom_id res chain seq x y z
N MET A 1 18.72 -14.58 -12.79
CA MET A 1 17.68 -13.58 -13.16
C MET A 1 16.52 -14.15 -13.99
N THR A 2 16.49 -15.46 -14.29
CA THR A 2 15.46 -16.10 -15.15
C THR A 2 14.18 -16.50 -14.39
N VAL A 3 14.27 -16.88 -13.11
CA VAL A 3 13.10 -17.33 -12.31
C VAL A 3 12.08 -16.21 -12.06
N ALA A 4 12.51 -14.94 -12.03
CA ALA A 4 11.61 -13.80 -11.83
C ALA A 4 10.68 -13.55 -13.03
N ALA A 5 11.12 -13.85 -14.26
CA ALA A 5 10.34 -13.59 -15.48
C ALA A 5 9.22 -14.62 -15.71
N GLU A 6 9.44 -15.90 -15.37
CA GLU A 6 8.41 -16.95 -15.48
C GLU A 6 7.32 -16.80 -14.41
N GLN A 7 7.71 -16.43 -13.18
CA GLN A 7 6.77 -16.06 -12.13
C GLN A 7 5.98 -14.79 -12.52
N TYR A 8 6.59 -13.85 -13.23
CA TYR A 8 5.95 -12.60 -13.65
C TYR A 8 4.77 -12.83 -14.60
N ALA A 9 4.82 -13.76 -15.55
CA ALA A 9 3.69 -14.03 -16.44
C ALA A 9 2.44 -14.54 -15.67
N THR A 10 2.68 -15.38 -14.66
CA THR A 10 1.62 -15.95 -13.81
C THR A 10 1.12 -14.94 -12.78
N VAL A 11 1.99 -14.05 -12.29
CA VAL A 11 1.60 -12.98 -11.37
C VAL A 11 0.89 -11.85 -12.12
N HIS A 12 1.29 -11.53 -13.35
CA HIS A 12 0.71 -10.46 -14.17
C HIS A 12 -0.78 -10.63 -14.44
N LYS A 13 -1.27 -11.86 -14.64
CA LYS A 13 -2.72 -12.12 -14.74
C LYS A 13 -3.50 -11.72 -13.48
N TYR A 14 -2.85 -11.71 -12.31
CA TYR A 14 -3.48 -11.35 -11.04
C TYR A 14 -3.23 -9.89 -10.63
N ILE A 15 -2.22 -9.21 -11.18
CA ILE A 15 -1.90 -7.81 -10.84
C ILE A 15 -3.12 -6.91 -11.06
N GLY A 16 -3.80 -7.05 -12.21
CA GLY A 16 -5.01 -6.26 -12.48
C GLY A 16 -6.09 -6.47 -11.43
N ALA A 17 -6.40 -7.74 -11.10
CA ALA A 17 -7.40 -8.08 -10.08
C ALA A 17 -6.98 -7.61 -8.67
N PHE A 18 -5.71 -7.78 -8.32
CA PHE A 18 -5.12 -7.32 -7.06
C PHE A 18 -5.27 -5.80 -6.90
N LEU A 19 -4.84 -5.03 -7.91
CA LEU A 19 -4.96 -3.57 -7.86
C LEU A 19 -6.42 -3.14 -7.77
N GLN A 20 -7.35 -3.83 -8.43
CA GLN A 20 -8.78 -3.49 -8.34
C GLN A 20 -9.40 -3.86 -7.00
N ALA A 21 -9.01 -4.98 -6.39
CA ALA A 21 -9.55 -5.46 -5.13
C ALA A 21 -9.14 -4.61 -3.92
N PHE A 22 -7.98 -3.94 -3.99
CA PHE A 22 -7.44 -3.17 -2.88
C PHE A 22 -7.52 -1.65 -3.10
N THR A 23 -7.94 -0.94 -2.06
CA THR A 23 -7.90 0.53 -2.02
C THR A 23 -6.67 0.95 -1.25
N PHE A 24 -5.70 1.56 -1.92
CA PHE A 24 -4.47 2.04 -1.30
C PHE A 24 -4.63 3.48 -0.83
N ARG A 25 -4.13 3.78 0.36
CA ARG A 25 -4.08 5.12 0.97
C ARG A 25 -2.64 5.47 1.37
N SER A 26 -2.34 6.75 1.38
CA SER A 26 -1.05 7.33 1.77
C SER A 26 -1.31 8.49 2.71
N ALA A 27 -0.34 8.81 3.58
CA ALA A 27 -0.38 10.00 4.41
C ALA A 27 -0.34 11.29 3.57
N HIS A 28 0.19 11.22 2.34
CA HIS A 28 0.29 12.36 1.44
C HIS A 28 -0.96 12.51 0.56
N ARG A 29 -1.55 13.71 0.56
CA ARG A 29 -2.73 14.04 -0.28
C ARG A 29 -2.49 13.86 -1.78
N HIS A 30 -1.26 14.08 -2.25
CA HIS A 30 -0.86 13.95 -3.66
C HIS A 30 0.29 12.96 -3.81
N ASP A 31 0.06 11.72 -3.39
CA ASP A 31 1.07 10.68 -3.50
C ASP A 31 1.28 10.26 -4.99
N PRO A 32 2.50 10.40 -5.53
CA PRO A 32 2.78 10.08 -6.93
C PRO A 32 2.63 8.60 -7.26
N LEU A 33 2.85 7.71 -6.29
CA LEU A 33 2.70 6.27 -6.46
C LEU A 33 1.22 5.89 -6.52
N LEU A 34 0.36 6.52 -5.73
CA LEU A 34 -1.09 6.32 -5.84
C LEU A 34 -1.64 6.80 -7.19
N ALA A 35 -1.11 7.89 -7.74
CA ALA A 35 -1.46 8.33 -9.09
C ALA A 35 -1.05 7.31 -10.17
N ALA A 36 0.15 6.73 -10.05
CA ALA A 36 0.62 5.66 -10.93
C ALA A 36 -0.24 4.40 -10.83
N ILE A 37 -0.62 3.98 -9.62
CA ILE A 37 -1.52 2.85 -9.39
C ILE A 37 -2.89 3.11 -10.00
N ALA A 38 -3.45 4.32 -9.85
CA ALA A 38 -4.72 4.69 -10.47
C ALA A 38 -4.66 4.60 -12.00
N LEU A 39 -3.55 5.00 -12.61
CA LEU A 39 -3.32 4.81 -14.04
C LEU A 39 -3.30 3.32 -14.40
N LEU A 40 -2.52 2.49 -13.68
CA LEU A 40 -2.47 1.04 -13.94
C LEU A 40 -3.84 0.38 -13.82
N LYS A 41 -4.63 0.73 -12.79
CA LYS A 41 -6.02 0.26 -12.63
C LYS A 41 -6.86 0.54 -13.88
N ARG A 42 -6.79 1.77 -14.43
CA ARG A 42 -7.50 2.14 -15.66
C ARG A 42 -7.01 1.34 -16.87
N LEU A 43 -5.70 1.21 -17.06
CA LEU A 43 -5.13 0.42 -18.16
C LEU A 43 -5.56 -1.05 -18.11
N TYR A 44 -5.66 -1.62 -16.91
CA TYR A 44 -6.18 -2.97 -16.71
C TYR A 44 -7.69 -3.08 -17.00
N ALA A 45 -8.50 -2.11 -16.57
CA ALA A 45 -9.93 -2.08 -16.86
C ALA A 45 -10.22 -1.95 -18.36
N GLU A 46 -9.44 -1.11 -19.05
CA GLU A 46 -9.57 -0.88 -20.50
C GLU A 46 -8.82 -1.92 -21.35
N LYS A 47 -8.12 -2.88 -20.73
CA LYS A 47 -7.26 -3.87 -21.38
C LYS A 47 -6.24 -3.26 -22.35
N ARG A 48 -5.81 -2.01 -22.12
CA ARG A 48 -4.88 -1.28 -22.99
C ARG A 48 -3.46 -1.75 -22.78
N ARG A 49 -2.80 -2.18 -23.85
CA ARG A 49 -1.40 -2.65 -23.79
C ARG A 49 -0.37 -1.53 -23.90
N THR A 50 -0.77 -0.33 -24.29
CA THR A 50 0.10 0.84 -24.43
C THR A 50 0.00 1.75 -23.21
N LEU A 51 1.12 2.35 -22.83
CA LEU A 51 1.13 3.48 -21.91
C LEU A 51 0.69 4.75 -22.66
N PRO A 52 -0.03 5.66 -22.01
CA PRO A 52 -0.30 6.99 -22.57
C PRO A 52 0.97 7.85 -22.61
N ASP A 53 0.97 8.93 -23.39
CA ASP A 53 2.13 9.83 -23.51
C ASP A 53 2.48 10.54 -22.19
N ARG A 54 1.49 10.74 -21.32
CA ARG A 54 1.68 11.35 -19.99
C ARG A 54 1.48 10.29 -18.91
N VAL A 55 2.59 9.89 -18.30
CA VAL A 55 2.64 8.88 -17.24
C VAL A 55 3.30 9.46 -15.98
N PRO A 56 2.79 9.17 -14.77
CA PRO A 56 3.45 9.58 -13.54
C PRO A 56 4.80 8.86 -13.41
N LEU A 57 5.88 9.63 -13.22
CA LEU A 57 7.25 9.10 -13.07
C LEU A 57 7.88 9.41 -11.73
N THR A 58 7.28 10.33 -10.98
CA THR A 58 7.83 10.90 -9.75
C THR A 58 8.03 9.86 -8.64
N HIS A 59 7.31 8.74 -8.66
CA HIS A 59 7.51 7.62 -7.74
C HIS A 59 8.69 6.71 -8.10
N LEU A 60 9.19 6.78 -9.33
CA LEU A 60 10.29 5.95 -9.83
C LEU A 60 11.64 6.60 -9.57
N SER A 61 12.65 5.78 -9.27
CA SER A 61 14.04 6.22 -9.21
C SER A 61 14.58 6.55 -10.61
N GLN A 62 15.64 7.36 -10.70
CA GLN A 62 16.25 7.70 -11.98
C GLN A 62 16.81 6.46 -12.72
N THR A 63 17.26 5.46 -11.97
CA THR A 63 17.75 4.18 -12.49
C THR A 63 16.65 3.39 -13.18
N ASP A 64 15.44 3.39 -12.62
CA ASP A 64 14.29 2.68 -13.20
C ASP A 64 13.71 3.43 -14.41
N ARG A 65 13.79 4.77 -14.41
CA ARG A 65 13.25 5.59 -15.51
C ARG A 65 13.99 5.38 -16.82
N ARG A 66 15.32 5.21 -16.80
CA ARG A 66 16.11 5.02 -18.02
C ARG A 66 15.57 3.88 -18.90
N PRO A 67 15.55 2.61 -18.45
CA PRO A 67 15.13 1.51 -19.31
C PRO A 67 13.66 1.55 -19.73
N ILE A 68 12.79 2.25 -18.99
CA ILE A 68 11.35 2.36 -19.34
C ILE A 68 11.13 3.30 -20.54
N PHE A 69 11.93 4.38 -20.65
CA PHE A 69 11.74 5.44 -21.65
C PHE A 69 12.87 5.53 -22.69
N GLU A 70 13.85 4.62 -22.63
CA GLU A 70 14.95 4.56 -23.59
C GLU A 70 14.51 4.07 -24.98
N GLN A 71 13.36 3.40 -25.07
CA GLN A 71 12.78 2.98 -26.34
C GLN A 71 11.80 4.04 -26.91
N GLU A 72 11.62 4.02 -28.23
CA GLU A 72 10.70 4.91 -28.98
C GLU A 72 9.26 4.88 -28.43
N LYS A 73 8.88 3.77 -27.78
CA LYS A 73 7.63 3.63 -27.04
C LYS A 73 7.92 3.18 -25.60
N PRO A 74 7.34 3.84 -24.58
CA PRO A 74 7.56 3.45 -23.21
C PRO A 74 7.05 2.03 -22.93
N ASP A 75 7.88 1.21 -22.30
CA ASP A 75 7.53 -0.18 -22.01
C ASP A 75 6.59 -0.26 -20.79
N ARG A 76 5.33 -0.64 -21.06
CA ARG A 76 4.31 -0.84 -20.03
C ARG A 76 4.74 -1.86 -18.97
N ARG A 77 5.37 -2.96 -19.37
CA ARG A 77 5.74 -4.05 -18.44
C ARG A 77 6.79 -3.58 -17.47
N LEU A 78 7.82 -2.88 -17.96
CA LEU A 78 8.87 -2.32 -17.11
C LEU A 78 8.30 -1.27 -16.15
N TYR A 79 7.43 -0.39 -16.64
CA TYR A 79 6.75 0.59 -15.79
C TYR A 79 5.91 -0.08 -14.69
N GLU A 80 5.20 -1.15 -15.04
CA GLU A 80 4.36 -1.88 -14.10
C GLU A 80 5.19 -2.60 -13.03
N ILE A 81 6.28 -3.29 -13.42
CA ILE A 81 7.23 -3.93 -12.50
C ILE A 81 7.79 -2.89 -11.52
N ALA A 82 8.28 -1.76 -12.04
CA ALA A 82 8.90 -0.73 -11.22
C ALA A 82 7.89 -0.09 -10.25
N THR A 83 6.66 0.13 -10.71
CA THR A 83 5.57 0.67 -9.86
C THR A 83 5.17 -0.31 -8.76
N LEU A 84 5.13 -1.61 -9.05
CA LEU A 84 4.83 -2.64 -8.04
C LEU A 84 5.97 -2.84 -7.06
N ALA A 85 7.22 -2.73 -7.50
CA ALA A 85 8.38 -2.75 -6.61
C ALA A 85 8.31 -1.57 -5.63
N ALA A 86 8.02 -0.36 -6.13
CA ALA A 86 7.82 0.82 -5.28
C ALA A 86 6.63 0.63 -4.31
N LEU A 87 5.53 0.03 -4.76
CA LEU A 87 4.39 -0.29 -3.90
C LEU A 87 4.75 -1.28 -2.79
N ARG A 88 5.46 -2.36 -3.11
CA ARG A 88 5.94 -3.33 -2.11
C ARG A 88 6.79 -2.63 -1.05
N ASP A 89 7.72 -1.78 -1.45
CA ASP A 89 8.65 -1.13 -0.54
C ASP A 89 7.91 -0.11 0.35
N ARG A 90 6.91 0.61 -0.19
CA ARG A 90 6.06 1.55 0.55
C ARG A 90 5.03 0.90 1.48
N LEU A 91 4.54 -0.28 1.11
CA LEU A 91 3.74 -1.12 2.01
C LEU A 91 4.59 -1.62 3.18
N ARG A 92 5.85 -1.99 2.92
CA ARG A 92 6.80 -2.44 3.95
C ARG A 92 7.21 -1.32 4.91
N SER A 93 7.35 -0.08 4.42
CA SER A 93 7.63 1.09 5.26
C SER A 93 6.41 1.64 6.00
N ALA A 94 5.20 1.12 5.72
CA ALA A 94 3.92 1.64 6.18
C ALA A 94 3.58 3.07 5.73
N ASP A 95 4.30 3.60 4.72
CA ASP A 95 3.96 4.89 4.08
C ASP A 95 2.63 4.81 3.32
N ILE A 96 2.36 3.63 2.74
CA ILE A 96 1.11 3.29 2.09
C ILE A 96 0.48 2.13 2.85
N TRP A 97 -0.83 2.22 3.07
CA TRP A 97 -1.63 1.14 3.63
C TRP A 97 -2.82 0.84 2.73
N VAL A 98 -3.40 -0.34 2.92
CA VAL A 98 -4.64 -0.73 2.25
C VAL A 98 -5.80 -0.41 3.19
N ASP A 99 -6.84 0.22 2.65
CA ASP A 99 -8.14 0.42 3.30
C ASP A 99 -8.75 -0.96 3.53
N SER A 100 -8.47 -1.53 4.69
CA SER A 100 -8.87 -2.88 5.03
C SER A 100 -10.32 -2.84 5.49
N SER A 101 -11.20 -3.61 4.85
CA SER A 101 -12.59 -3.71 5.31
C SER A 101 -12.74 -4.40 6.66
N ARG A 102 -11.69 -4.97 7.30
CA ARG A 102 -11.88 -5.63 8.62
C ARG A 102 -10.66 -5.99 9.48
N SER A 103 -9.38 -5.78 9.11
CA SER A 103 -8.29 -6.41 9.91
C SER A 103 -7.01 -5.63 10.14
N PHE A 104 -6.94 -4.33 9.85
CA PHE A 104 -5.78 -3.54 10.27
C PHE A 104 -6.22 -2.14 10.68
N ARG A 105 -6.65 -2.01 11.94
CA ARG A 105 -6.83 -0.70 12.57
C ARG A 105 -5.53 -0.28 13.25
N PRO A 106 -5.21 1.04 13.31
CA PRO A 106 -4.12 1.53 14.15
C PRO A 106 -4.33 1.04 15.59
N ILE A 107 -3.25 0.76 16.33
CA ILE A 107 -3.32 0.28 17.73
C ILE A 107 -4.22 1.18 18.60
N ASP A 108 -4.28 2.48 18.30
CA ASP A 108 -5.15 3.47 18.95
C ASP A 108 -6.63 3.09 18.96
N GLU A 109 -7.10 2.34 17.96
CA GLU A 109 -8.50 1.93 17.84
C GLU A 109 -8.80 0.58 18.54
N HIS A 110 -7.76 -0.05 19.10
CA HIS A 110 -7.87 -1.18 20.04
C HIS A 110 -7.68 -0.74 21.50
N LEU A 111 -7.35 0.53 21.73
CA LEU A 111 -7.30 1.11 23.07
C LEU A 111 -8.68 1.62 23.46
N MET A 112 -9.10 1.32 24.69
CA MET A 112 -10.25 2.00 25.28
C MET A 112 -9.99 3.50 25.31
N THR A 113 -11.00 4.30 24.95
CA THR A 113 -10.90 5.77 25.00
C THR A 113 -10.55 6.21 26.43
N ARG A 114 -9.72 7.26 26.57
CA ARG A 114 -9.26 7.75 27.89
C ARG A 114 -10.42 8.05 28.85
N SER A 115 -11.55 8.53 28.34
CA SER A 115 -12.77 8.75 29.12
C SER A 115 -13.34 7.44 29.67
N THR A 116 -13.48 6.42 28.83
CA THR A 116 -13.96 5.09 29.24
C THR A 116 -13.02 4.44 30.24
N PHE A 117 -11.71 4.62 30.08
CA PHE A 117 -10.71 4.12 31.02
C PHE A 117 -10.81 4.78 32.40
N VAL A 118 -11.02 6.10 32.48
CA VAL A 118 -11.18 6.81 33.76
C VAL A 118 -12.43 6.33 34.49
N THR A 119 -13.56 6.22 33.79
CA THR A 119 -14.80 5.71 34.39
C THR A 119 -14.66 4.27 34.87
N MET A 120 -14.06 3.38 34.08
CA MET A 120 -13.87 1.98 34.50
C MET A 120 -12.82 1.83 35.62
N LYS A 121 -11.86 2.77 35.72
CA LYS A 121 -10.91 2.86 36.84
C LYS A 121 -11.59 3.28 38.13
N GLU A 122 -12.47 4.28 38.07
CA GLU A 122 -13.25 4.76 39.21
C GLU A 122 -14.23 3.70 39.72
N GLU A 123 -14.77 2.87 38.83
CA GLU A 123 -15.65 1.75 39.16
C GLU A 123 -14.91 0.47 39.58
N ASP A 124 -13.57 0.46 39.60
CA ASP A 124 -12.70 -0.71 39.87
C ASP A 124 -13.00 -1.96 39.00
N ARG A 125 -13.44 -1.72 37.77
CA ARG A 125 -13.89 -2.76 36.82
C ARG A 125 -12.90 -3.06 35.70
N LEU A 126 -11.70 -2.50 35.78
CA LEU A 126 -10.67 -2.72 34.77
C LEU A 126 -10.13 -4.15 34.79
N GLY A 127 -10.40 -4.95 35.83
CA GLY A 127 -10.01 -6.36 35.91
C GLY A 127 -8.50 -6.56 35.77
N LEU A 128 -7.72 -5.53 36.11
CA LEU A 128 -6.27 -5.61 36.10
C LEU A 128 -5.90 -6.39 37.37
N GLY A 129 -5.33 -7.58 37.19
CA GLY A 129 -4.81 -8.42 38.27
C GLY A 129 -3.57 -7.80 38.92
N VAL A 130 -3.66 -6.54 39.33
CA VAL A 130 -2.68 -5.88 40.18
C VAL A 130 -3.20 -6.08 41.59
N GLN A 131 -2.45 -6.84 42.38
CA GLN A 131 -2.59 -6.82 43.83
C GLN A 131 -2.48 -5.35 44.25
N GLY A 132 -3.58 -4.79 44.73
CA GLY A 132 -3.56 -3.48 45.36
C GLY A 132 -2.83 -3.60 46.69
N ASP A 133 -1.50 -3.61 46.66
CA ASP A 133 -0.67 -3.50 47.86
C ASP A 133 0.55 -2.64 47.54
N GLY A 134 0.27 -1.34 47.45
CA GLY A 134 1.25 -0.30 47.70
C GLY A 134 0.98 0.32 49.06
N THR A 135 1.07 -0.43 50.17
CA THR A 135 1.31 0.10 51.53
C THR A 135 1.78 -1.01 52.47
N GLN A 136 3.10 -1.14 52.67
CA GLN A 136 3.77 -0.83 53.95
C GLN A 136 5.26 -0.64 53.73
#